data_AF-A0A2P7VAY2-F1
#
_entry.id   AF-A0A2P7VAY2-F1
#
_cell.length_a   1.000
_cell.length_b   1.000
_cell.length_c   1.000
_cell.angle_alpha   90.00
_cell.angle_beta   90.00
_cell.angle_gamma   90.00
#
_symmetry.space_group_name_H-M   'P 1'
#
loop_
_entity.id
_entity.type
_entity.pdbx_description
1 polymer ?
#
loop_
_entity_poly.entity_id
_entity_poly.type
_entity_poly.pdbx_seq_one_letter_code
_entity_poly.pdbx_strand_id
1 'polypeptide(L)'
;MMTGKATREGTQRLAQANTHLFYKQFGSFDVWISQVGFGTYRIDEQDEQYHQALRKALLEGINLIDTSSMYTNGSAEKVIGHVLKQLISEEKIKREELVIVSKAGIVQGEDSDETMKRTAEGKPYQDFTTVHDGMSICIHPEYLQDQLTRSLQRLQVDTIDCYMLHNPEWYLLWAKMKKIKQQEAYVELLERIEKAFRHLEKEVESGRIQCYGISANSIVSNVKEFDFVALDTLWEIAEKITPNHHFRVIQFPMNMYESGAMLEKSHAQGQSALLFAKEKGLGVMTNRTLDVTAKEKIFRLTNIQLDLSTVIDEKEATRRIKDCLNRVDDVEDQIVYRVLPLLKMEKEDVKELKKKISSGATLRKYWKKLYSSTNVQNVRSFLFEPIIEDIRNTIKKHGGLDDQTQQWLDTYKVTLMDTAEALQSYYVPKDYQRSLDISKELTRVKPHLMTTDNLSQAAIRTMRATPEVHSVLVGMRREHYVDDVLMELKRPLDTIMQEEDWHAMSQTLKEVIG
;
A
#
# COMPACT_ATOMS: atom_id res chain seq x y z
N MET A 1 16.64 4.09 22.20
CA MET A 1 16.86 3.58 20.84
C MET A 1 17.48 2.20 20.98
N MET A 2 16.93 1.19 20.31
CA MET A 2 17.52 -0.12 20.12
C MET A 2 18.78 0.06 19.26
N THR A 3 19.86 -0.55 19.70
CA THR A 3 21.17 -0.43 19.04
C THR A 3 21.39 -1.55 18.03
N GLY A 4 22.05 -1.22 16.93
CA GLY A 4 22.49 -2.19 15.94
C GLY A 4 21.64 -2.25 14.68
N LYS A 5 22.02 -3.14 13.79
CA LYS A 5 21.56 -3.19 12.40
C LYS A 5 21.58 -4.63 11.89
N ALA A 6 20.85 -4.92 10.83
CA ALA A 6 20.87 -6.23 10.18
C ALA A 6 22.31 -6.62 9.82
N THR A 7 22.71 -7.86 10.11
CA THR A 7 24.01 -8.38 9.65
C THR A 7 23.81 -9.66 8.86
N ARG A 8 24.81 -9.99 8.03
CA ARG A 8 24.86 -11.26 7.32
C ARG A 8 24.74 -12.43 8.29
N GLU A 9 25.52 -12.43 9.35
CA GLU A 9 25.55 -13.53 10.34
C GLU A 9 24.22 -13.66 11.08
N GLY A 10 23.61 -12.54 11.47
CA GLY A 10 22.31 -12.52 12.15
C GLY A 10 21.21 -13.08 11.25
N THR A 11 21.08 -12.51 10.06
CA THR A 11 20.04 -12.94 9.11
C THR A 11 20.22 -14.38 8.63
N GLN A 12 21.47 -14.85 8.43
CA GLN A 12 21.73 -16.26 8.12
C GLN A 12 21.39 -17.21 9.27
N ARG A 13 21.70 -16.83 10.51
CA ARG A 13 21.35 -17.61 11.70
C ARG A 13 19.83 -17.77 11.82
N LEU A 14 19.07 -16.70 11.60
CA LEU A 14 17.62 -16.75 11.59
C LEU A 14 17.11 -17.69 10.48
N ALA A 15 17.66 -17.59 9.27
CA ALA A 15 17.30 -18.47 8.16
C ALA A 15 17.58 -19.94 8.46
N GLN A 16 18.73 -20.24 9.08
CA GLN A 16 19.10 -21.60 9.50
C GLN A 16 18.20 -22.15 10.61
N ALA A 17 17.69 -21.28 11.50
CA ALA A 17 16.73 -21.67 12.53
C ALA A 17 15.32 -21.91 11.98
N ASN A 18 14.98 -21.32 10.83
CA ASN A 18 13.67 -21.38 10.19
C ASN A 18 13.71 -22.13 8.85
N THR A 19 14.18 -23.37 8.87
CA THR A 19 14.35 -24.22 7.65
C THR A 19 13.07 -24.50 6.87
N HIS A 20 11.91 -24.20 7.46
CA HIS A 20 10.60 -24.32 6.83
C HIS A 20 10.22 -23.10 5.99
N LEU A 21 11.00 -22.01 6.04
CA LEU A 21 10.86 -20.84 5.18
C LEU A 21 12.05 -20.74 4.22
N PHE A 22 11.80 -20.10 3.07
CA PHE A 22 12.84 -19.81 2.10
C PHE A 22 13.34 -18.37 2.27
N TYR A 23 14.67 -18.24 2.24
CA TYR A 23 15.36 -16.96 2.30
C TYR A 23 16.25 -16.77 1.08
N LYS A 24 16.46 -15.52 0.67
CA LYS A 24 17.38 -15.14 -0.40
C LYS A 24 18.36 -14.09 0.10
N GLN A 25 19.59 -14.12 -0.38
CA GLN A 25 20.51 -12.98 -0.24
C GLN A 25 19.91 -11.78 -0.97
N PHE A 26 19.92 -10.59 -0.36
CA PHE A 26 19.17 -9.45 -0.87
C PHE A 26 19.94 -8.65 -1.96
N GLY A 27 20.14 -9.27 -3.11
CA GLY A 27 21.03 -8.75 -4.15
C GLY A 27 22.45 -8.61 -3.60
N SER A 28 23.07 -7.45 -3.79
CA SER A 28 24.39 -7.07 -3.26
C SER A 28 24.34 -6.46 -1.87
N PHE A 29 23.15 -6.27 -1.28
CA PHE A 29 23.04 -5.95 0.14
C PHE A 29 23.26 -7.23 0.95
N ASP A 30 24.37 -7.30 1.72
CA ASP A 30 24.87 -8.53 2.35
C ASP A 30 24.06 -8.97 3.58
N VAL A 31 22.78 -9.25 3.35
CA VAL A 31 21.80 -9.76 4.32
C VAL A 31 20.92 -10.80 3.65
N TRP A 32 20.34 -11.70 4.45
CA TRP A 32 19.36 -12.69 3.99
C TRP A 32 17.95 -12.29 4.41
N ILE A 33 17.00 -12.33 3.48
CA ILE A 33 15.62 -11.94 3.73
C ILE A 33 14.64 -13.05 3.37
N SER A 34 13.55 -13.14 4.13
CA SER A 34 12.42 -14.01 3.80
C SER A 34 11.80 -13.61 2.46
N GLN A 35 11.35 -14.60 1.69
CA GLN A 35 10.71 -14.35 0.37
C GLN A 35 9.41 -13.54 0.43
N VAL A 36 8.87 -13.31 1.63
CA VAL A 36 7.80 -12.35 1.88
C VAL A 36 8.26 -11.40 2.98
N GLY A 37 7.97 -10.11 2.79
CA GLY A 37 8.17 -9.07 3.79
C GLY A 37 6.84 -8.54 4.32
N PHE A 38 6.86 -8.05 5.55
CA PHE A 38 5.72 -7.48 6.22
C PHE A 38 5.54 -6.02 5.79
N GLY A 39 4.59 -5.77 4.89
CA GLY A 39 4.23 -4.42 4.44
C GLY A 39 3.32 -3.72 5.45
N THR A 40 3.67 -2.51 5.86
CA THR A 40 2.95 -1.80 6.94
C THR A 40 2.02 -0.68 6.48
N TYR A 41 1.75 -0.58 5.17
CA TYR A 41 0.80 0.40 4.65
C TYR A 41 -0.60 0.20 5.27
N ARG A 42 -1.18 1.29 5.79
CA ARG A 42 -2.47 1.33 6.52
C ARG A 42 -2.49 0.57 7.85
N ILE A 43 -1.35 0.51 8.53
CA ILE A 43 -1.28 0.13 9.95
C ILE A 43 -1.45 1.37 10.80
N ASP A 44 -2.19 1.24 11.89
CA ASP A 44 -2.42 2.29 12.88
C ASP A 44 -2.22 1.78 14.30
N GLU A 45 -1.55 2.55 15.16
CA GLU A 45 -1.21 2.20 16.53
C GLU A 45 -2.42 1.97 17.44
N GLN A 46 -3.63 2.39 17.06
CA GLN A 46 -4.83 2.17 17.86
C GLN A 46 -5.43 0.77 17.68
N ASP A 47 -5.08 0.03 16.62
CA ASP A 47 -5.59 -1.32 16.36
C ASP A 47 -4.55 -2.37 16.76
N GLU A 48 -4.75 -2.95 17.94
CA GLU A 48 -3.91 -3.98 18.53
C GLU A 48 -3.74 -5.23 17.64
N GLN A 49 -4.68 -5.51 16.73
CA GLN A 49 -4.54 -6.64 15.82
C GLN A 49 -3.37 -6.47 14.85
N TYR A 50 -2.95 -5.22 14.55
CA TYR A 50 -1.74 -4.98 13.76
C TYR A 50 -0.46 -5.31 14.56
N HIS A 51 -0.44 -5.01 15.86
CA HIS A 51 0.67 -5.38 16.75
C HIS A 51 0.82 -6.91 16.82
N GLN A 52 -0.29 -7.61 17.02
CA GLN A 52 -0.34 -9.07 17.07
C GLN A 52 0.13 -9.71 15.76
N ALA A 53 -0.33 -9.20 14.62
CA ALA A 53 0.07 -9.71 13.32
C ALA A 53 1.57 -9.52 13.04
N LEU A 54 2.13 -8.33 13.32
CA LEU A 54 3.57 -8.08 13.16
C LEU A 54 4.38 -8.99 14.11
N ARG A 55 3.97 -9.08 15.38
CA ARG A 55 4.61 -9.95 16.37
C ARG A 55 4.65 -11.40 15.89
N LYS A 56 3.53 -11.92 15.41
CA LYS A 56 3.42 -13.29 14.89
C LYS A 56 4.34 -13.51 13.69
N ALA A 57 4.34 -12.60 12.72
CA ALA A 57 5.20 -12.71 11.54
C ALA A 57 6.69 -12.79 11.91
N LEU A 58 7.16 -11.94 12.82
CA LEU A 58 8.55 -11.93 13.28
C LEU A 58 8.92 -13.21 14.03
N LEU A 59 8.03 -13.70 14.91
CA LEU A 59 8.25 -14.94 15.66
C LEU A 59 8.26 -16.19 14.77
N GLU A 60 7.54 -16.16 13.65
CA GLU A 60 7.51 -17.23 12.65
C GLU A 60 8.66 -17.10 11.63
N GLY A 61 9.58 -16.14 11.79
CA GLY A 61 10.81 -16.03 11.01
C GLY A 61 10.77 -15.06 9.83
N ILE A 62 9.65 -14.38 9.56
CA ILE A 62 9.63 -13.28 8.58
C ILE A 62 10.52 -12.16 9.11
N ASN A 63 11.47 -11.68 8.32
CA ASN A 63 12.51 -10.77 8.83
C ASN A 63 12.68 -9.48 8.03
N LEU A 64 11.92 -9.29 6.95
CA LEU A 64 11.85 -8.02 6.23
C LEU A 64 10.62 -7.24 6.67
N ILE A 65 10.82 -6.00 7.13
CA ILE A 65 9.74 -5.06 7.47
C ILE A 65 9.83 -3.88 6.51
N ASP A 66 8.73 -3.57 5.84
CA ASP A 66 8.62 -2.44 4.93
C ASP A 66 7.67 -1.37 5.47
N THR A 67 8.16 -0.15 5.61
CA THR A 67 7.41 0.99 6.14
C THR A 67 7.76 2.29 5.43
N SER A 68 7.23 3.40 5.91
CA SER A 68 7.51 4.73 5.40
C SER A 68 7.04 5.81 6.38
N SER A 69 7.70 6.97 6.36
CA SER A 69 7.38 8.08 7.27
C SER A 69 5.93 8.57 7.17
N MET A 70 5.29 8.44 6.00
CA MET A 70 3.92 8.88 5.77
C MET A 70 2.86 7.80 6.01
N TYR A 71 3.24 6.55 6.31
CA TYR A 71 2.25 5.48 6.54
C TYR A 71 1.46 5.76 7.82
N THR A 72 0.22 6.22 7.63
CA THR A 72 -0.69 6.65 8.69
C THR A 72 -0.03 7.68 9.61
N ASN A 73 0.53 8.76 9.05
CA ASN A 73 1.24 9.81 9.79
C ASN A 73 2.38 9.27 10.71
N GLY A 74 3.07 8.21 10.27
CA GLY A 74 4.15 7.57 11.03
C GLY A 74 3.69 6.60 12.12
N SER A 75 2.37 6.39 12.27
CA SER A 75 1.78 5.42 13.20
C SER A 75 2.31 4.00 12.96
N ALA A 76 2.49 3.60 11.70
CA ALA A 76 3.09 2.31 11.35
C ALA A 76 4.52 2.11 11.90
N GLU A 77 5.36 3.15 11.84
CA GLU A 77 6.72 3.11 12.40
C GLU A 77 6.72 2.97 13.93
N LYS A 78 5.75 3.60 14.62
CA LYS A 78 5.57 3.44 16.07
C LYS A 78 5.18 2.02 16.44
N VAL A 79 4.25 1.40 15.70
CA VAL A 79 3.85 -0.01 15.89
C VAL A 79 5.07 -0.93 15.79
N ILE A 80 5.88 -0.74 14.73
CA ILE A 80 7.13 -1.50 14.56
C ILE A 80 8.05 -1.30 15.77
N GLY A 81 8.32 -0.05 16.15
CA GLY A 81 9.21 0.26 17.27
C GLY A 81 8.75 -0.37 18.59
N HIS A 82 7.44 -0.35 18.88
CA HIS A 82 6.88 -1.00 20.06
C HIS A 82 7.05 -2.52 20.03
N VAL A 83 6.68 -3.18 18.93
CA VAL A 83 6.77 -4.65 18.80
C VAL A 83 8.21 -5.13 18.86
N LEU A 84 9.14 -4.44 18.16
CA LEU A 84 10.56 -4.78 18.18
C LEU A 84 11.16 -4.64 19.56
N LYS A 85 10.92 -3.51 20.23
CA LYS A 85 11.42 -3.26 21.59
C LYS A 85 10.94 -4.34 22.55
N GLN A 86 9.66 -4.70 22.48
CA GLN A 86 9.10 -5.76 23.30
C GLN A 86 9.79 -7.10 23.01
N LEU A 87 9.82 -7.56 21.75
CA LEU A 87 10.37 -8.86 21.39
C LEU A 87 11.87 -9.00 21.66
N ILE A 88 12.65 -7.94 21.47
CA ILE A 88 14.08 -7.91 21.78
C ILE A 88 14.29 -7.94 23.30
N SER A 89 13.50 -7.19 24.08
CA SER A 89 13.58 -7.23 25.55
C SER A 89 13.17 -8.58 26.14
N GLU A 90 12.31 -9.32 25.44
CA GLU A 90 11.92 -10.69 25.77
C GLU A 90 12.92 -11.74 25.23
N GLU A 91 14.03 -11.33 24.62
CA GLU A 91 15.06 -12.19 23.99
C GLU A 91 14.51 -13.16 22.92
N LYS A 92 13.37 -12.81 22.30
CA LYS A 92 12.72 -13.67 21.29
C LYS A 92 13.25 -13.48 19.88
N ILE A 93 13.77 -12.30 19.59
CA ILE A 93 14.40 -11.94 18.32
C ILE A 93 15.59 -11.03 18.61
N LYS A 94 16.52 -10.90 17.66
CA LYS A 94 17.63 -9.96 17.78
C LYS A 94 17.62 -8.92 16.66
N ARG A 95 18.11 -7.71 16.96
CA ARG A 95 18.13 -6.61 15.99
C ARG A 95 18.92 -6.96 14.72
N GLU A 96 20.00 -7.73 14.85
CA GLU A 96 20.83 -8.13 13.70
C GLU A 96 20.17 -9.16 12.76
N GLU A 97 19.03 -9.72 13.15
CA GLU A 97 18.29 -10.72 12.39
C GLU A 97 17.24 -10.09 11.46
N LEU A 98 16.94 -8.79 11.65
CA LEU A 98 15.82 -8.09 11.02
C LEU A 98 16.29 -7.02 10.05
N VAL A 99 15.68 -6.96 8.88
CA VAL A 99 15.91 -5.93 7.86
C VAL A 99 14.73 -4.96 7.86
N ILE A 100 14.98 -3.70 8.23
CA ILE A 100 13.99 -2.63 8.25
C ILE A 100 14.22 -1.71 7.05
N VAL A 101 13.19 -1.59 6.21
CA VAL A 101 13.14 -0.67 5.08
C VAL A 101 12.16 0.45 5.40
N SER A 102 12.63 1.70 5.38
CA SER A 102 11.73 2.88 5.45
C SER A 102 11.97 3.79 4.25
N LYS A 103 11.05 4.73 4.03
CA LYS A 103 11.06 5.63 2.88
C LYS A 103 10.56 7.02 3.25
N ALA A 104 11.03 8.01 2.52
CA ALA A 104 10.51 9.37 2.54
C ALA A 104 10.46 9.96 1.12
N GLY A 105 9.65 11.00 0.94
CA GLY A 105 9.49 11.67 -0.34
C GLY A 105 8.09 12.23 -0.55
N ILE A 106 7.08 11.53 -0.01
CA ILE A 106 5.68 11.96 -0.02
C ILE A 106 5.39 12.74 1.27
N VAL A 107 4.74 13.88 1.13
CA VAL A 107 4.31 14.78 2.22
C VAL A 107 2.78 14.79 2.22
N GLN A 108 2.18 14.36 3.33
CA GLN A 108 0.73 14.25 3.49
C GLN A 108 0.34 14.38 4.97
N GLY A 109 -0.91 14.75 5.24
CA GLY A 109 -1.48 14.73 6.59
C GLY A 109 -0.74 15.71 7.52
N GLU A 110 -0.43 15.26 8.73
CA GLU A 110 0.26 16.09 9.74
C GLU A 110 1.60 16.64 9.24
N ASP A 111 2.34 15.89 8.43
CA ASP A 111 3.61 16.34 7.86
C ASP A 111 3.43 17.49 6.85
N SER A 112 2.31 17.51 6.14
CA SER A 112 1.93 18.64 5.29
C SER A 112 1.64 19.89 6.13
N ASP A 113 0.88 19.74 7.22
CA ASP A 113 0.54 20.85 8.12
C ASP A 113 1.80 21.45 8.76
N GLU A 114 2.72 20.60 9.23
CA GLU A 114 4.00 21.02 9.78
C GLU A 114 4.89 21.71 8.73
N THR A 115 4.96 21.17 7.51
CA THR A 115 5.73 21.76 6.41
C THR A 115 5.17 23.14 6.00
N MET A 116 3.84 23.28 5.98
CA MET A 116 3.18 24.58 5.73
C MET A 116 3.48 25.58 6.84
N LYS A 117 3.43 25.17 8.11
CA LYS A 117 3.80 26.01 9.25
C LYS A 117 5.26 26.48 9.15
N ARG A 118 6.18 25.55 8.90
CA ARG A 118 7.61 25.83 8.71
C ARG A 118 7.86 26.82 7.56
N THR A 119 7.09 26.70 6.47
CA THR A 119 7.11 27.63 5.34
C THR A 119 6.61 29.02 5.73
N ALA A 120 5.52 29.11 6.49
CA ALA A 120 4.98 30.39 7.00
C ALA A 120 5.95 31.09 7.97
N GLU A 121 6.80 30.33 8.66
CA GLU A 121 7.90 30.83 9.50
C GLU A 121 9.15 31.25 8.69
N GLY A 122 9.08 31.23 7.36
CA GLY A 122 10.17 31.67 6.48
C GLY A 122 11.27 30.65 6.24
N LYS A 123 11.03 29.36 6.52
CA LYS A 123 12.00 28.26 6.38
C LYS A 123 11.51 27.14 5.45
N PRO A 124 11.03 27.43 4.22
CA PRO A 124 10.51 26.40 3.33
C PRO A 124 11.58 25.35 3.00
N TYR A 125 11.16 24.10 2.89
CA TYR A 125 11.98 23.09 2.22
C TYR A 125 12.08 23.43 0.73
N GLN A 126 13.29 23.38 0.19
CA GLN A 126 13.49 23.53 -1.26
C GLN A 126 12.85 22.33 -2.00
N ASP A 127 12.55 22.53 -3.29
CA ASP A 127 11.98 21.52 -4.19
C ASP A 127 10.62 20.92 -3.76
N PHE A 128 9.96 21.53 -2.75
CA PHE A 128 8.63 21.14 -2.31
C PHE A 128 7.60 21.36 -3.41
N THR A 129 6.93 20.29 -3.84
CA THR A 129 6.02 20.31 -4.99
C THR A 129 4.65 19.74 -4.61
N THR A 130 3.61 20.58 -4.62
CA THR A 130 2.22 20.14 -4.42
C THR A 130 1.67 19.50 -5.68
N VAL A 131 1.47 18.18 -5.66
CA VAL A 131 0.98 17.40 -6.81
C VAL A 131 -0.53 17.61 -6.99
N HIS A 132 -1.29 17.49 -5.90
CA HIS A 132 -2.71 17.87 -5.82
C HIS A 132 -3.10 18.21 -4.37
N ASP A 133 -4.36 18.59 -4.14
CA ASP A 133 -4.85 18.95 -2.81
C ASP A 133 -4.56 17.83 -1.79
N GLY A 134 -3.87 18.19 -0.70
CA GLY A 134 -3.50 17.27 0.39
C GLY A 134 -2.36 16.30 0.08
N MET A 135 -1.67 16.42 -1.07
CA MET A 135 -0.54 15.54 -1.41
C MET A 135 0.59 16.29 -2.13
N SER A 136 1.75 16.34 -1.48
CA SER A 136 2.96 16.97 -1.99
C SER A 136 4.13 15.97 -2.00
N ILE A 137 5.21 16.35 -2.67
CA ILE A 137 6.47 15.62 -2.66
C ILE A 137 7.64 16.55 -2.34
N CYS A 138 8.64 16.01 -1.65
CA CYS A 138 9.92 16.67 -1.41
C CYS A 138 10.99 15.60 -1.18
N ILE A 139 12.07 15.64 -1.96
CA ILE A 139 13.26 14.77 -1.78
C ILE A 139 14.52 15.59 -1.54
N HIS A 140 14.37 16.87 -1.17
CA HIS A 140 15.50 17.73 -0.87
C HIS A 140 16.25 17.20 0.37
N PRO A 141 17.61 17.25 0.39
CA PRO A 141 18.42 16.75 1.51
C PRO A 141 17.94 17.17 2.90
N GLU A 142 17.56 18.44 3.07
CA GLU A 142 17.10 18.96 4.36
C GLU A 142 15.79 18.30 4.84
N TYR A 143 14.86 18.02 3.92
CA TYR A 143 13.63 17.31 4.24
C TYR A 143 13.91 15.84 4.54
N LEU A 144 14.74 15.18 3.72
CA LEU A 144 15.12 13.78 3.94
C LEU A 144 15.82 13.58 5.29
N GLN A 145 16.68 14.52 5.70
CA GLN A 145 17.33 14.51 7.00
C GLN A 145 16.33 14.61 8.16
N ASP A 146 15.35 15.52 8.06
CA ASP A 146 14.27 15.66 9.06
C ASP A 146 13.44 14.38 9.16
N GLN A 147 12.97 13.86 8.02
CA GLN A 147 12.16 12.64 7.97
C GLN A 147 12.92 11.42 8.50
N LEU A 148 14.18 11.25 8.13
CA LEU A 148 15.02 10.15 8.65
C LEU A 148 15.17 10.26 10.17
N THR A 149 15.33 11.46 10.71
CA THR A 149 15.45 11.69 12.16
C THR A 149 14.19 11.24 12.89
N ARG A 150 13.03 11.63 12.37
CA ARG A 150 11.73 11.26 12.94
C ARG A 150 11.44 9.76 12.78
N SER A 151 11.79 9.17 11.63
CA SER A 151 11.64 7.73 11.38
C SER A 151 12.46 6.90 12.35
N LEU A 152 13.75 7.24 12.56
CA LEU A 152 14.58 6.60 13.59
C LEU A 152 13.91 6.67 14.97
N GLN A 153 13.44 7.85 15.37
CA GLN A 153 12.77 8.05 16.66
C GLN A 153 11.51 7.20 16.82
N ARG A 154 10.62 7.17 15.82
CA ARG A 154 9.37 6.38 15.85
C ARG A 154 9.65 4.87 15.87
N LEU A 155 10.56 4.42 15.02
CA LEU A 155 11.04 3.02 14.99
C LEU A 155 11.83 2.64 16.24
N GLN A 156 12.30 3.64 17.00
CA GLN A 156 13.18 3.49 18.14
C GLN A 156 14.48 2.75 17.81
N VAL A 157 15.08 2.94 16.62
CA VAL A 157 16.35 2.30 16.19
C VAL A 157 17.42 3.34 15.88
N ASP A 158 18.69 3.03 16.12
CA ASP A 158 19.82 3.90 15.74
C ASP A 158 20.16 3.83 14.23
N THR A 159 19.88 2.69 13.57
CA THR A 159 20.11 2.47 12.14
C THR A 159 18.90 1.87 11.44
N ILE A 160 18.52 2.41 10.28
CA ILE A 160 17.59 1.80 9.31
C ILE A 160 18.42 1.01 8.27
N ASP A 161 18.02 -0.21 7.92
CA ASP A 161 18.84 -1.08 7.07
C ASP A 161 18.84 -0.62 5.60
N CYS A 162 17.69 -0.20 5.08
CA CYS A 162 17.60 0.46 3.79
C CYS A 162 16.65 1.65 3.86
N TYR A 163 17.07 2.81 3.35
CA TYR A 163 16.21 4.00 3.26
C TYR A 163 15.96 4.39 1.82
N MET A 164 14.70 4.56 1.42
CA MET A 164 14.33 4.72 0.01
C MET A 164 13.71 6.08 -0.29
N LEU A 165 13.96 6.59 -1.50
CA LEU A 165 13.14 7.67 -2.06
C LEU A 165 11.77 7.11 -2.45
N HIS A 166 10.69 7.76 -2.03
CA HIS A 166 9.32 7.29 -2.22
C HIS A 166 8.61 8.03 -3.35
N ASN A 167 8.43 7.35 -4.48
CA ASN A 167 7.79 7.80 -5.72
C ASN A 167 8.25 9.17 -6.22
N PRO A 168 9.56 9.44 -6.37
CA PRO A 168 10.04 10.74 -6.84
C PRO A 168 9.53 11.09 -8.25
N GLU A 169 9.13 10.10 -9.06
CA GLU A 169 8.52 10.30 -10.38
C GLU A 169 7.18 11.04 -10.36
N TRP A 170 6.52 11.15 -9.20
CA TRP A 170 5.30 11.97 -9.08
C TRP A 170 5.54 13.44 -9.43
N TYR A 171 6.79 13.90 -9.39
CA TYR A 171 7.19 15.19 -9.92
C TYR A 171 6.86 15.32 -11.42
N LEU A 172 7.09 14.26 -12.21
CA LEU A 172 6.79 14.24 -13.64
C LEU A 172 5.29 14.26 -13.88
N LEU A 173 4.48 13.59 -13.05
CA LEU A 173 3.02 13.68 -13.13
C LEU A 173 2.53 15.11 -12.87
N TRP A 174 3.07 15.79 -11.86
CA TRP A 174 2.82 17.21 -11.63
C TRP A 174 3.24 18.07 -12.83
N ALA A 175 4.42 17.85 -13.36
CA ALA A 175 4.95 18.59 -14.51
C ALA A 175 4.05 18.42 -15.75
N LYS A 176 3.55 17.20 -16.00
CA LYS A 176 2.57 16.90 -17.05
C LYS A 176 1.30 17.73 -16.88
N MET A 177 0.75 17.80 -15.67
CA MET A 177 -0.43 18.62 -15.36
C MET A 177 -0.16 20.13 -15.55
N LYS A 178 1.06 20.58 -15.24
CA LYS A 178 1.51 21.96 -15.48
C LYS A 178 1.92 22.25 -16.92
N LYS A 179 1.84 21.26 -17.83
CA LYS A 179 2.23 21.36 -19.23
C LYS A 179 3.71 21.74 -19.42
N ILE A 180 4.56 21.38 -18.47
CA ILE A 180 6.02 21.49 -18.59
C ILE A 180 6.49 20.43 -19.58
N LYS A 181 7.49 20.75 -20.40
CA LYS A 181 8.05 19.79 -21.37
C LYS A 181 8.68 18.63 -20.62
N GLN A 182 8.40 17.40 -21.08
CA GLN A 182 8.90 16.18 -20.42
C GLN A 182 10.41 16.22 -20.19
N GLN A 183 11.19 16.57 -21.20
CA GLN A 183 12.65 16.62 -21.11
C GLN A 183 13.15 17.58 -20.02
N GLU A 184 12.51 18.76 -19.89
CA GLU A 184 12.86 19.77 -18.89
C GLU A 184 12.57 19.26 -17.48
N ALA A 185 11.37 18.70 -17.29
CA ALA A 185 10.98 18.10 -16.01
C ALA A 185 11.85 16.89 -15.65
N TYR A 186 12.26 16.09 -16.64
CA TYR A 186 13.10 14.92 -16.43
C TYR A 186 14.49 15.33 -15.94
N VAL A 187 15.13 16.32 -16.58
CA VAL A 187 16.43 16.84 -16.14
C VAL A 187 16.37 17.35 -14.70
N GLU A 188 15.36 18.16 -14.37
CA GLU A 188 15.15 18.67 -13.01
C GLU A 188 14.94 17.54 -11.98
N LEU A 189 14.17 16.50 -12.33
CA LEU A 189 14.02 15.33 -11.46
C LEU A 189 15.36 14.65 -11.19
N LEU A 190 16.16 14.41 -12.22
CA LEU A 190 17.47 13.76 -12.08
C LEU A 190 18.42 14.58 -11.21
N GLU A 191 18.41 15.91 -11.33
CA GLU A 191 19.18 16.80 -10.47
C GLU A 191 18.75 16.69 -8.99
N ARG A 192 17.44 16.63 -8.72
CA ARG A 192 16.91 16.42 -7.37
C ARG A 192 17.30 15.05 -6.81
N ILE A 193 17.25 14.00 -7.63
CA ILE A 193 17.68 12.65 -7.25
C ILE A 193 19.20 12.62 -6.97
N GLU A 194 20.03 13.27 -7.79
CA GLU A 194 21.49 13.34 -7.54
C GLU A 194 21.77 14.02 -6.19
N LYS A 195 21.10 15.14 -5.88
CA LYS A 195 21.23 15.80 -4.57
C LYS A 195 20.81 14.88 -3.42
N ALA A 196 19.69 14.17 -3.59
CA ALA A 196 19.18 13.22 -2.61
C ALA A 196 20.17 12.06 -2.38
N PHE A 197 20.68 11.43 -3.44
CA PHE A 197 21.66 10.34 -3.34
C PHE A 197 22.95 10.80 -2.66
N ARG A 198 23.47 11.99 -2.98
CA ARG A 198 24.63 12.57 -2.28
C ARG A 198 24.40 12.74 -0.78
N HIS A 199 23.18 13.08 -0.38
CA HIS A 199 22.81 13.16 1.03
C HIS A 199 22.71 11.78 1.66
N LEU A 200 22.08 10.81 0.99
CA LEU A 200 21.94 9.44 1.48
C LEU A 200 23.30 8.74 1.66
N GLU A 201 24.29 8.99 0.79
CA GLU A 201 25.67 8.54 1.01
C GLU A 201 26.25 9.06 2.33
N LYS A 202 26.01 10.33 2.67
CA LYS A 202 26.44 10.89 3.97
C LYS A 202 25.72 10.26 5.16
N GLU A 203 24.46 9.88 4.99
CA GLU A 203 23.70 9.16 6.02
C GLU A 203 24.18 7.71 6.18
N VAL A 204 24.74 7.10 5.12
CA VAL A 204 25.46 5.82 5.22
C VAL A 204 26.77 6.01 5.98
N GLU A 205 27.57 7.02 5.62
CA GLU A 205 28.83 7.34 6.30
C GLU A 205 28.62 7.63 7.80
N SER A 206 27.50 8.26 8.16
CA SER A 206 27.13 8.54 9.56
C SER A 206 26.58 7.31 10.30
N GLY A 207 26.32 6.20 9.59
CA GLY A 207 25.79 4.96 10.15
C GLY A 207 24.29 4.98 10.47
N ARG A 208 23.57 6.05 10.10
CA ARG A 208 22.12 6.16 10.31
C ARG A 208 21.31 5.27 9.37
N ILE A 209 21.89 4.96 8.20
CA ILE A 209 21.35 3.96 7.27
C ILE A 209 22.48 3.02 6.81
N GLN A 210 22.18 1.77 6.41
CA GLN A 210 23.22 0.88 5.84
C GLN A 210 23.34 1.01 4.33
N CYS A 211 22.22 1.18 3.65
CA CYS A 211 22.16 1.44 2.22
C CYS A 211 20.91 2.25 1.87
N TYR A 212 20.76 2.60 0.61
CA TYR A 212 19.57 3.29 0.13
C TYR A 212 19.01 2.71 -1.16
N GLY A 213 17.81 3.15 -1.49
CA GLY A 213 17.05 2.63 -2.63
C GLY A 213 16.03 3.61 -3.20
N ILE A 214 15.21 3.10 -4.11
CA ILE A 214 14.09 3.86 -4.68
C ILE A 214 12.86 2.97 -4.79
N SER A 215 11.73 3.48 -4.28
CA SER A 215 10.42 2.90 -4.53
C SER A 215 9.77 3.75 -5.60
N ALA A 216 9.60 3.22 -6.79
CA ALA A 216 9.03 3.95 -7.93
C ALA A 216 8.12 3.02 -8.71
N ASN A 217 6.94 3.51 -9.10
CA ASN A 217 6.01 2.74 -9.90
C ASN A 217 6.43 2.72 -11.38
N SER A 218 7.04 3.81 -11.85
CA SER A 218 7.28 4.01 -13.27
C SER A 218 8.53 3.31 -13.79
N ILE A 219 9.42 2.79 -12.92
CA ILE A 219 10.59 2.01 -13.35
C ILE A 219 10.20 0.71 -14.06
N VAL A 220 8.95 0.26 -13.96
CA VAL A 220 8.43 -0.92 -14.68
C VAL A 220 7.45 -0.57 -15.80
N SER A 221 7.30 0.72 -16.11
CA SER A 221 6.41 1.21 -17.16
C SER A 221 7.05 1.18 -18.54
N ASN A 222 6.24 1.42 -19.56
CA ASN A 222 6.72 1.61 -20.92
C ASN A 222 7.55 2.90 -21.02
N VAL A 223 8.66 2.87 -21.77
CA VAL A 223 9.57 4.02 -21.98
C VAL A 223 8.88 5.28 -22.54
N LYS A 224 7.70 5.15 -23.16
CA LYS A 224 6.92 6.28 -23.71
C LYS A 224 6.06 6.99 -22.67
N GLU A 225 5.90 6.42 -21.47
CA GLU A 225 5.13 7.07 -20.41
C GLU A 225 5.85 8.33 -19.91
N PHE A 226 5.08 9.37 -19.63
CA PHE A 226 5.62 10.69 -19.31
C PHE A 226 6.48 10.65 -18.03
N ASP A 227 6.08 9.81 -17.08
CA ASP A 227 6.68 9.65 -15.75
C ASP A 227 7.68 8.49 -15.68
N PHE A 228 8.00 7.82 -16.79
CA PHE A 228 8.99 6.75 -16.82
C PHE A 228 10.37 7.24 -16.32
N VAL A 229 10.99 6.45 -15.44
CA VAL A 229 12.36 6.68 -14.94
C VAL A 229 13.18 5.42 -15.19
N ALA A 230 14.33 5.57 -15.85
CA ALA A 230 15.19 4.43 -16.19
C ALA A 230 16.13 4.06 -15.04
N LEU A 231 16.24 2.76 -14.72
CA LEU A 231 17.15 2.26 -13.69
C LEU A 231 18.63 2.49 -14.02
N ASP A 232 19.01 2.42 -15.31
CA ASP A 232 20.36 2.74 -15.78
C ASP A 232 20.77 4.17 -15.44
N THR A 233 19.89 5.14 -15.70
CA THR A 233 20.13 6.54 -15.33
C THR A 233 20.32 6.71 -13.82
N LEU A 234 19.52 6.03 -13.00
CA LEU A 234 19.66 6.08 -11.53
C LEU A 234 20.96 5.44 -11.05
N TRP A 235 21.36 4.33 -11.68
CA TRP A 235 22.62 3.65 -11.40
C TRP A 235 23.82 4.53 -11.75
N GLU A 236 23.82 5.16 -12.93
CA GLU A 236 24.86 6.09 -13.38
C GLU A 236 25.00 7.30 -12.45
N ILE A 237 23.89 7.85 -11.93
CA ILE A 237 23.93 8.91 -10.93
C ILE A 237 24.67 8.44 -9.66
N ALA A 238 24.37 7.23 -9.18
CA ALA A 238 25.02 6.68 -7.99
C ALA A 238 26.52 6.46 -8.23
N GLU A 239 26.92 5.83 -9.35
CA GLU A 239 28.32 5.62 -9.74
C GLU A 239 29.10 6.93 -9.89
N LYS A 240 28.47 7.97 -10.45
CA LYS A 240 29.07 9.30 -10.60
C LYS A 240 29.34 9.97 -9.26
N ILE A 241 28.52 9.70 -8.22
CA ILE A 241 28.73 10.25 -6.88
C ILE A 241 29.94 9.56 -6.23
N THR A 242 30.00 8.24 -6.27
CA THR A 242 31.14 7.44 -5.82
C THR A 242 31.10 6.04 -6.45
N PRO A 243 32.22 5.46 -6.88
CA PRO A 243 32.25 4.11 -7.45
C PRO A 243 31.86 3.02 -6.45
N ASN A 244 31.95 3.31 -5.14
CA ASN A 244 31.53 2.42 -4.06
C ASN A 244 30.20 2.86 -3.45
N HIS A 245 29.27 3.38 -4.28
CA HIS A 245 27.96 3.86 -3.82
C HIS A 245 27.15 2.78 -3.10
N HIS A 246 26.16 3.19 -2.33
CA HIS A 246 25.28 2.33 -1.51
C HIS A 246 23.83 2.25 -2.02
N PHE A 247 23.58 2.63 -3.27
CA PHE A 247 22.32 2.30 -3.96
C PHE A 247 22.20 0.78 -4.14
N ARG A 248 21.24 0.15 -3.45
CA ARG A 248 21.16 -1.32 -3.36
C ARG A 248 19.77 -1.91 -3.60
N VAL A 249 18.69 -1.19 -3.33
CA VAL A 249 17.34 -1.76 -3.30
C VAL A 249 16.38 -0.98 -4.18
N ILE A 250 15.56 -1.71 -4.93
CA ILE A 250 14.45 -1.16 -5.70
C ILE A 250 13.13 -1.80 -5.29
N GLN A 251 12.08 -0.99 -5.30
CA GLN A 251 10.72 -1.43 -5.03
C GLN A 251 9.75 -0.91 -6.09
N PHE A 252 8.89 -1.78 -6.58
CA PHE A 252 7.89 -1.43 -7.60
C PHE A 252 6.66 -2.35 -7.57
N PRO A 253 5.53 -1.93 -8.14
CA PRO A 253 4.35 -2.78 -8.32
C PRO A 253 4.66 -3.97 -9.22
N MET A 254 4.29 -5.17 -8.77
CA MET A 254 4.30 -6.36 -9.61
C MET A 254 3.27 -7.36 -9.09
N ASN A 255 2.42 -7.84 -9.99
CA ASN A 255 1.45 -8.89 -9.72
C ASN A 255 1.16 -9.64 -11.03
N MET A 256 0.28 -10.65 -10.97
CA MET A 256 -0.01 -11.51 -12.12
C MET A 256 -0.54 -10.73 -13.36
N TYR A 257 -1.06 -9.52 -13.16
CA TYR A 257 -1.54 -8.62 -14.22
C TYR A 257 -0.51 -7.55 -14.61
N GLU A 258 0.07 -6.87 -13.61
CA GLU A 258 1.11 -5.84 -13.72
C GLU A 258 2.49 -6.51 -13.93
N SER A 259 2.73 -7.00 -15.14
CA SER A 259 3.92 -7.78 -15.54
C SER A 259 5.08 -6.96 -16.10
N GLY A 260 5.01 -5.63 -16.02
CA GLY A 260 5.95 -4.72 -16.70
C GLY A 260 7.40 -4.93 -16.27
N ALA A 261 7.64 -5.30 -15.01
CA ALA A 261 8.96 -5.58 -14.48
C ALA A 261 9.72 -6.69 -15.23
N MET A 262 8.97 -7.65 -15.80
CA MET A 262 9.51 -8.75 -16.60
C MET A 262 9.46 -8.44 -18.11
N LEU A 263 8.35 -7.87 -18.59
CA LEU A 263 8.04 -7.81 -20.02
C LEU A 263 8.41 -6.50 -20.70
N GLU A 264 8.39 -5.36 -20.00
CA GLU A 264 8.75 -4.07 -20.61
C GLU A 264 10.27 -3.98 -20.76
N LYS A 265 10.75 -3.75 -21.98
CA LYS A 265 12.17 -3.64 -22.34
C LYS A 265 12.63 -2.19 -22.31
N SER A 266 12.43 -1.54 -21.15
CA SER A 266 12.55 -0.08 -21.01
C SER A 266 13.93 0.40 -20.49
N HIS A 267 14.87 -0.49 -20.19
CA HIS A 267 16.17 -0.13 -19.61
C HIS A 267 17.33 -0.38 -20.58
N ALA A 268 18.54 0.00 -20.15
CA ALA A 268 19.78 -0.20 -20.90
C ALA A 268 19.83 -1.55 -21.63
N GLN A 269 20.32 -1.52 -22.87
CA GLN A 269 20.43 -2.70 -23.76
C GLN A 269 19.09 -3.40 -24.05
N GLY A 270 17.95 -2.73 -23.85
CA GLY A 270 16.62 -3.32 -24.06
C GLY A 270 16.27 -4.37 -23.01
N GLN A 271 16.79 -4.23 -21.79
CA GLN A 271 16.50 -5.12 -20.68
C GLN A 271 15.19 -4.73 -19.97
N SER A 272 14.60 -5.72 -19.28
CA SER A 272 13.55 -5.47 -18.30
C SER A 272 14.13 -5.05 -16.94
N ALA A 273 13.30 -4.47 -16.08
CA ALA A 273 13.73 -3.99 -14.77
C ALA A 273 14.35 -5.11 -13.93
N LEU A 274 13.77 -6.32 -13.99
CA LEU A 274 14.30 -7.50 -13.28
C LEU A 274 15.66 -7.96 -13.80
N LEU A 275 15.86 -7.96 -15.12
CA LEU A 275 17.13 -8.38 -15.71
C LEU A 275 18.24 -7.36 -15.40
N PHE A 276 17.93 -6.06 -15.52
CA PHE A 276 18.86 -5.00 -15.14
C PHE A 276 19.23 -5.10 -13.65
N ALA A 277 18.23 -5.31 -12.77
CA ALA A 277 18.46 -5.47 -11.34
C ALA A 277 19.37 -6.66 -11.02
N LYS A 278 19.17 -7.80 -11.71
CA LYS A 278 20.03 -8.98 -11.58
C LYS A 278 21.47 -8.69 -11.98
N GLU A 279 21.68 -8.04 -13.13
CA GLU A 279 23.02 -7.71 -13.64
C GLU A 279 23.78 -6.80 -12.67
N LYS A 280 23.08 -5.80 -12.10
CA LYS A 280 23.66 -4.84 -11.15
C LYS A 280 23.68 -5.31 -9.69
N GLY A 281 23.11 -6.49 -9.41
CA GLY A 281 22.98 -6.99 -8.04
C GLY A 281 22.09 -6.12 -7.16
N LEU A 282 21.02 -5.52 -7.71
CA LEU A 282 20.02 -4.79 -6.94
C LEU A 282 19.07 -5.78 -6.22
N GLY A 283 18.79 -5.51 -4.95
CA GLY A 283 17.71 -6.16 -4.21
C GLY A 283 16.35 -5.71 -4.75
N VAL A 284 15.45 -6.67 -5.00
CA VAL A 284 14.14 -6.42 -5.61
C VAL A 284 13.03 -6.76 -4.63
N MET A 285 12.24 -5.75 -4.29
CA MET A 285 11.00 -5.88 -3.53
C MET A 285 9.80 -5.57 -4.42
N THR A 286 8.75 -6.37 -4.35
CA THR A 286 7.51 -6.10 -5.09
C THR A 286 6.37 -5.71 -4.16
N ASN A 287 5.51 -4.79 -4.59
CA ASN A 287 4.28 -4.42 -3.88
C ASN A 287 3.04 -4.60 -4.77
N ARG A 288 1.85 -4.47 -4.16
CA ARG A 288 0.53 -4.68 -4.81
C ARG A 288 0.34 -6.07 -5.41
N THR A 289 1.03 -7.08 -4.88
CA THR A 289 0.93 -8.47 -5.36
C THR A 289 -0.50 -9.00 -5.38
N LEU A 290 -1.33 -8.55 -4.41
CA LEU A 290 -2.72 -8.94 -4.30
C LEU A 290 -3.70 -7.95 -4.94
N ASP A 291 -3.28 -6.73 -5.29
CA ASP A 291 -4.18 -5.65 -5.70
C ASP A 291 -3.91 -5.29 -7.17
N VAL A 292 -4.62 -5.95 -8.09
CA VAL A 292 -4.51 -5.75 -9.54
C VAL A 292 -5.17 -4.45 -9.95
N THR A 293 -4.42 -3.55 -10.59
CA THR A 293 -4.97 -2.33 -11.18
C THR A 293 -5.27 -2.50 -12.67
N ALA A 294 -6.55 -2.58 -13.04
CA ALA A 294 -7.01 -2.71 -14.42
C ALA A 294 -7.99 -1.57 -14.77
N LYS A 295 -7.66 -0.75 -15.78
CA LYS A 295 -8.50 0.39 -16.24
C LYS A 295 -8.99 1.27 -15.08
N GLU A 296 -8.08 1.70 -14.20
CA GLU A 296 -8.35 2.51 -12.99
C GLU A 296 -9.17 1.82 -11.88
N LYS A 297 -9.47 0.53 -12.02
CA LYS A 297 -10.16 -0.28 -11.01
C LYS A 297 -9.19 -1.23 -10.32
N ILE A 298 -9.38 -1.44 -9.02
CA ILE A 298 -8.52 -2.32 -8.21
C ILE A 298 -9.25 -3.61 -7.87
N PHE A 299 -8.78 -4.74 -8.39
CA PHE A 299 -9.31 -6.06 -8.11
C PHE A 299 -8.37 -6.83 -7.20
N ARG A 300 -8.91 -7.41 -6.12
CA ARG A 300 -8.11 -8.16 -5.17
C ARG A 300 -8.03 -9.64 -5.58
N LEU A 301 -6.81 -10.18 -5.71
CA LEU A 301 -6.53 -11.60 -5.97
C LEU A 301 -6.62 -12.41 -4.67
N THR A 302 -7.83 -12.54 -4.14
CA THR A 302 -8.14 -13.35 -2.95
C THR A 302 -9.37 -14.20 -3.22
N ASN A 303 -9.46 -15.37 -2.58
CA ASN A 303 -10.69 -16.14 -2.64
C ASN A 303 -11.80 -15.41 -1.88
N ILE A 304 -12.99 -15.40 -2.48
CA ILE A 304 -14.20 -14.96 -1.81
C ILE A 304 -14.82 -16.19 -1.15
N GLN A 305 -14.95 -16.18 0.17
CA GLN A 305 -15.77 -17.17 0.85
C GLN A 305 -17.24 -16.79 0.65
N LEU A 306 -18.00 -17.69 0.00
CA LEU A 306 -19.42 -17.47 -0.29
C LEU A 306 -20.21 -18.72 0.10
N ASP A 307 -21.15 -18.55 1.03
CA ASP A 307 -22.18 -19.56 1.28
C ASP A 307 -23.20 -19.52 0.15
N LEU A 308 -23.16 -20.51 -0.73
CA LEU A 308 -24.05 -20.61 -1.88
C LEU A 308 -25.54 -20.66 -1.51
N SER A 309 -25.88 -21.06 -0.28
CA SER A 309 -27.27 -21.06 0.20
C SER A 309 -27.82 -19.65 0.45
N THR A 310 -26.95 -18.65 0.62
CA THR A 310 -27.32 -17.25 0.85
C THR A 310 -27.42 -16.44 -0.45
N VAL A 311 -27.00 -17.02 -1.58
CA VAL A 311 -26.97 -16.34 -2.87
C VAL A 311 -28.39 -16.15 -3.40
N ILE A 312 -28.70 -14.90 -3.74
CA ILE A 312 -29.94 -14.50 -4.38
C ILE A 312 -29.68 -14.13 -5.85
N ASP A 313 -30.71 -14.24 -6.68
CA ASP A 313 -30.65 -13.80 -8.07
C ASP A 313 -30.35 -12.29 -8.18
N GLU A 314 -29.71 -11.89 -9.28
CA GLU A 314 -29.30 -10.50 -9.51
C GLU A 314 -30.48 -9.52 -9.53
N LYS A 315 -31.65 -9.92 -10.05
CA LYS A 315 -32.84 -9.07 -10.05
C LYS A 315 -33.36 -8.88 -8.62
N GLU A 316 -33.34 -9.94 -7.82
CA GLU A 316 -33.70 -9.87 -6.40
C GLU A 316 -32.74 -8.97 -5.61
N ALA A 317 -31.42 -9.15 -5.78
CA ALA A 317 -30.43 -8.27 -5.17
C ALA A 317 -30.63 -6.80 -5.57
N THR A 318 -30.90 -6.55 -6.86
CA THR A 318 -31.19 -5.21 -7.38
C THR A 318 -32.46 -4.61 -6.77
N ARG A 319 -33.49 -5.43 -6.55
CA ARG A 319 -34.73 -5.00 -5.89
C ARG A 319 -34.45 -4.60 -4.44
N ARG A 320 -33.76 -5.44 -3.68
CA ARG A 320 -33.36 -5.14 -2.28
C ARG A 320 -32.56 -3.85 -2.17
N ILE A 321 -31.59 -3.63 -3.06
CA ILE A 321 -30.81 -2.38 -3.09
C ILE A 321 -31.73 -1.18 -3.29
N LYS A 322 -32.68 -1.24 -4.23
CA LYS A 322 -33.64 -0.14 -4.47
C LYS A 322 -34.52 0.13 -3.26
N ASP A 323 -35.01 -0.93 -2.61
CA ASP A 323 -35.86 -0.81 -1.42
C ASP A 323 -35.09 -0.19 -0.24
N CYS A 324 -33.85 -0.63 -0.02
CA CYS A 324 -32.95 -0.01 0.96
C CYS A 324 -32.67 1.45 0.65
N LEU A 325 -32.41 1.81 -0.61
CA LEU A 325 -32.19 3.21 -1.02
C LEU A 325 -33.45 4.08 -0.85
N ASN A 326 -34.65 3.53 -1.10
CA ASN A 326 -35.90 4.25 -0.81
C ASN A 326 -36.01 4.54 0.69
N ARG A 327 -35.69 3.57 1.54
CA ARG A 327 -35.70 3.76 2.99
C ARG A 327 -34.63 4.77 3.43
N VAL A 328 -33.45 4.77 2.82
CA VAL A 328 -32.42 5.80 3.10
C VAL A 328 -32.98 7.18 2.81
N ASP A 329 -33.58 7.40 1.64
CA ASP A 329 -34.17 8.69 1.27
C ASP A 329 -35.26 9.12 2.27
N ASP A 330 -36.14 8.20 2.69
CA ASP A 330 -37.18 8.48 3.69
C ASP A 330 -36.60 8.92 5.04
N VAL A 331 -35.52 8.29 5.50
CA VAL A 331 -34.84 8.67 6.75
C VAL A 331 -34.08 9.99 6.59
N GLU A 332 -33.41 10.20 5.47
CA GLU A 332 -32.71 11.46 5.16
C GLU A 332 -33.70 12.64 5.15
N ASP A 333 -34.86 12.48 4.50
CA ASP A 333 -35.94 13.47 4.52
C ASP A 333 -36.47 13.72 5.93
N GLN A 334 -36.62 12.68 6.76
CA GLN A 334 -37.06 12.83 8.14
C GLN A 334 -36.05 13.62 8.99
N ILE A 335 -34.74 13.38 8.81
CA ILE A 335 -33.70 14.18 9.46
C ILE A 335 -33.78 15.63 8.97
N VAL A 336 -33.83 15.85 7.65
CA VAL A 336 -33.79 17.18 7.04
C VAL A 336 -35.01 18.04 7.39
N TYR A 337 -36.21 17.47 7.40
CA TYR A 337 -37.46 18.21 7.58
C TYR A 337 -38.02 18.17 9.01
N ARG A 338 -37.61 17.22 9.86
CA ARG A 338 -38.12 17.12 11.23
C ARG A 338 -37.05 17.36 12.29
N VAL A 339 -35.83 16.85 12.10
CA VAL A 339 -34.75 16.98 13.10
C VAL A 339 -34.05 18.32 12.98
N LEU A 340 -33.52 18.65 11.80
CA LEU A 340 -32.74 19.88 11.61
C LEU A 340 -33.46 21.17 12.05
N PRO A 341 -34.78 21.33 11.83
CA PRO A 341 -35.49 22.53 12.30
C PRO A 341 -35.61 22.66 13.83
N LEU A 342 -35.47 21.55 14.58
CA LEU A 342 -35.48 21.55 16.04
C LEU A 342 -34.11 21.93 16.62
N LEU A 343 -33.05 21.73 15.84
CA LEU A 343 -31.70 22.14 16.19
C LEU A 343 -31.59 23.65 15.97
N LYS A 344 -31.26 24.41 17.01
CA LYS A 344 -31.10 25.87 16.96
C LYS A 344 -29.77 26.26 16.28
N MET A 345 -29.60 25.82 15.04
CA MET A 345 -28.39 25.99 14.24
C MET A 345 -28.49 27.20 13.31
N GLU A 346 -27.35 27.80 12.98
CA GLU A 346 -27.26 28.84 11.96
C GLU A 346 -27.58 28.29 10.56
N LYS A 347 -28.07 29.16 9.66
CA LYS A 347 -28.51 28.74 8.32
C LYS A 347 -27.40 28.07 7.50
N GLU A 348 -26.15 28.52 7.64
CA GLU A 348 -25.03 27.94 6.90
C GLU A 348 -24.67 26.54 7.42
N ASP A 349 -24.73 26.31 8.73
CA ASP A 349 -24.48 25.00 9.33
C ASP A 349 -25.55 23.97 8.92
N VAL A 350 -26.83 24.39 8.89
CA VAL A 350 -27.93 23.56 8.38
C VAL A 350 -27.68 23.18 6.91
N LYS A 351 -27.20 24.13 6.09
CA LYS A 351 -26.93 23.90 4.68
C LYS A 351 -25.74 22.95 4.46
N GLU A 352 -24.67 23.09 5.24
CA GLU A 352 -23.54 22.15 5.23
C GLU A 352 -23.95 20.75 5.68
N LEU A 353 -24.76 20.64 6.74
CA LEU A 353 -25.23 19.34 7.22
C LEU A 353 -26.15 18.65 6.21
N LYS A 354 -27.02 19.40 5.51
CA LYS A 354 -27.83 18.87 4.40
C LYS A 354 -27.00 18.31 3.26
N LYS A 355 -25.85 18.89 2.95
CA LYS A 355 -24.94 18.34 1.92
C LYS A 355 -24.39 16.98 2.34
N LYS A 356 -24.11 16.80 3.64
CA LYS A 356 -23.59 15.55 4.21
C LYS A 356 -24.66 14.44 4.28
N ILE A 357 -25.92 14.81 4.54
CA ILE A 357 -27.08 13.90 4.52
C ILE A 357 -27.58 13.75 3.07
N SER A 358 -26.74 13.15 2.22
CA SER A 358 -27.06 12.92 0.79
C SER A 358 -26.55 11.56 0.28
N SER A 359 -26.41 10.60 1.20
CA SER A 359 -25.91 9.26 0.89
C SER A 359 -26.87 8.52 -0.04
N GLY A 360 -28.19 8.65 0.14
CA GLY A 360 -29.20 8.03 -0.72
C GLY A 360 -29.07 8.48 -2.18
N ALA A 361 -29.07 9.80 -2.41
CA ALA A 361 -28.88 10.40 -3.72
C ALA A 361 -27.53 10.02 -4.36
N THR A 362 -26.45 10.03 -3.58
CA THR A 362 -25.11 9.63 -4.04
C THR A 362 -25.10 8.17 -4.49
N LEU A 363 -25.58 7.25 -3.64
CA LEU A 363 -25.61 5.83 -3.97
C LEU A 363 -26.50 5.54 -5.17
N ARG A 364 -27.68 6.15 -5.31
CA ARG A 364 -28.53 5.96 -6.51
C ARG A 364 -27.79 6.25 -7.81
N LYS A 365 -26.96 7.28 -7.81
CA LYS A 365 -26.18 7.69 -8.99
C LYS A 365 -24.98 6.78 -9.26
N TYR A 366 -24.37 6.22 -8.22
CA TYR A 366 -23.05 5.61 -8.31
C TYR A 366 -22.97 4.13 -7.91
N TRP A 367 -24.00 3.53 -7.32
CA TRP A 367 -23.92 2.16 -6.80
C TRP A 367 -23.59 1.16 -7.90
N LYS A 368 -24.16 1.30 -9.11
CA LYS A 368 -23.83 0.46 -10.28
C LYS A 368 -22.43 0.71 -10.85
N LYS A 369 -21.77 1.80 -10.45
CA LYS A 369 -20.39 2.09 -10.85
C LYS A 369 -19.37 1.47 -9.89
N LEU A 370 -19.82 0.98 -8.73
CA LEU A 370 -19.02 0.07 -7.91
C LEU A 370 -18.72 -1.19 -8.73
N TYR A 371 -17.57 -1.81 -8.49
CA TYR A 371 -17.10 -2.93 -9.31
C TYR A 371 -16.66 -4.15 -8.49
N SER A 372 -16.68 -4.05 -7.16
CA SER A 372 -16.35 -5.14 -6.23
C SER A 372 -17.00 -4.95 -4.86
N SER A 373 -17.11 -6.05 -4.11
CA SER A 373 -17.46 -6.12 -2.69
C SER A 373 -16.50 -5.31 -1.81
N THR A 374 -15.23 -5.19 -2.22
CA THR A 374 -14.24 -4.33 -1.55
C THR A 374 -14.61 -2.86 -1.70
N ASN A 375 -15.11 -2.41 -2.86
CA ASN A 375 -15.60 -1.04 -2.98
C ASN A 375 -16.82 -0.79 -2.09
N VAL A 376 -17.68 -1.78 -1.90
CA VAL A 376 -18.81 -1.69 -0.97
C VAL A 376 -18.30 -1.53 0.48
N GLN A 377 -17.29 -2.28 0.89
CA GLN A 377 -16.66 -2.10 2.21
C GLN A 377 -16.01 -0.71 2.37
N ASN A 378 -15.39 -0.18 1.31
CA ASN A 378 -14.83 1.17 1.32
C ASN A 378 -15.93 2.23 1.45
N VAL A 379 -17.07 2.07 0.77
CA VAL A 379 -18.24 2.95 0.95
C VAL A 379 -18.70 2.89 2.41
N ARG A 380 -18.78 1.71 3.02
CA ARG A 380 -19.14 1.59 4.45
C ARG A 380 -18.16 2.35 5.35
N SER A 381 -16.86 2.10 5.18
CA SER A 381 -15.81 2.56 6.09
C SER A 381 -15.43 4.03 5.89
N PHE A 382 -15.48 4.54 4.65
CA PHE A 382 -15.01 5.88 4.30
C PHE A 382 -16.13 6.87 3.96
N LEU A 383 -17.36 6.39 3.70
CA LEU A 383 -18.52 7.25 3.47
C LEU A 383 -19.49 7.17 4.64
N PHE A 384 -20.01 5.99 4.96
CA PHE A 384 -21.10 5.88 5.94
C PHE A 384 -20.66 6.17 7.37
N GLU A 385 -19.64 5.48 7.86
CA GLU A 385 -19.16 5.64 9.24
C GLU A 385 -18.71 7.09 9.55
N PRO A 386 -17.89 7.75 8.70
CA PRO A 386 -17.47 9.13 8.95
C PRO A 386 -18.62 10.13 8.88
N ILE A 387 -19.56 9.98 7.93
CA ILE A 387 -20.71 10.89 7.82
C ILE A 387 -21.58 10.79 9.07
N ILE A 388 -21.84 9.59 9.57
CA ILE A 388 -22.64 9.39 10.79
C ILE A 388 -21.96 10.08 11.98
N GLU A 389 -20.65 9.89 12.13
CA GLU A 389 -19.89 10.47 13.24
C GLU A 389 -19.82 12.01 13.16
N ASP A 390 -19.63 12.55 11.95
CA ASP A 390 -19.60 13.98 11.69
C ASP A 390 -20.98 14.64 11.93
N ILE A 391 -22.08 14.01 11.48
CA ILE A 391 -23.44 14.46 11.79
C ILE A 391 -23.65 14.45 13.31
N ARG A 392 -23.31 13.36 13.98
CA ARG A 392 -23.43 13.22 15.44
C ARG A 392 -22.67 14.32 16.17
N ASN A 393 -21.42 14.58 15.79
CA ASN A 393 -20.58 15.59 16.41
C ASN A 393 -21.08 17.01 16.14
N THR A 394 -21.61 17.27 14.94
CA THR A 394 -22.22 18.56 14.58
C THR A 394 -23.46 18.84 15.44
N ILE A 395 -24.33 17.84 15.62
CA ILE A 395 -25.54 17.99 16.45
C ILE A 395 -25.18 18.17 17.92
N LYS A 396 -24.22 17.40 18.46
CA LYS A 396 -23.73 17.55 19.84
C LYS A 396 -23.25 18.97 20.15
N LYS A 397 -22.57 19.63 19.22
CA LYS A 397 -22.09 21.01 19.37
C LYS A 397 -23.22 22.04 19.52
N HIS A 398 -24.44 21.74 19.08
CA HIS A 398 -25.55 22.71 18.95
C HIS A 398 -26.74 22.47 19.88
N GLY A 399 -26.52 21.89 21.07
CA GLY A 399 -27.55 21.80 22.11
C GLY A 399 -27.93 20.38 22.55
N GLY A 400 -27.16 19.38 22.13
CA GLY A 400 -27.29 18.00 22.61
C GLY A 400 -28.17 17.11 21.73
N LEU A 401 -28.06 15.81 21.97
CA LEU A 401 -28.84 14.77 21.29
C LEU A 401 -29.93 14.31 22.26
N ASP A 402 -31.17 14.77 22.09
CA ASP A 402 -32.30 14.17 22.79
C ASP A 402 -32.54 12.73 22.31
N ASP A 403 -33.31 11.96 23.08
CA ASP A 403 -33.56 10.54 22.78
C ASP A 403 -34.14 10.35 21.38
N GLN A 404 -34.98 11.29 20.94
CA GLN A 404 -35.58 11.26 19.61
C GLN A 404 -34.53 11.42 18.51
N THR A 405 -33.62 12.39 18.64
CA THR A 405 -32.54 12.64 17.68
C THR A 405 -31.53 11.49 17.65
N GLN A 406 -31.23 10.87 18.80
CA GLN A 406 -30.42 9.66 18.84
C GLN A 406 -31.07 8.53 18.06
N GLN A 407 -32.36 8.28 18.31
CA GLN A 407 -33.11 7.24 17.61
C GLN A 407 -33.10 7.45 16.09
N TRP A 408 -33.16 8.69 15.62
CA TRP A 408 -33.03 9.02 14.20
C TRP A 408 -31.66 8.66 13.63
N LEU A 409 -30.58 9.07 14.31
CA LEU A 409 -29.21 8.76 13.87
C LEU A 409 -28.94 7.26 13.88
N ASP A 410 -29.45 6.54 14.86
CA ASP A 410 -29.34 5.09 14.93
C ASP A 410 -30.14 4.43 13.80
N THR A 411 -31.34 4.92 13.51
CA THR A 411 -32.15 4.44 12.38
C THR A 411 -31.44 4.70 11.04
N TYR A 412 -30.84 5.87 10.87
CA TYR A 412 -30.06 6.20 9.67
C TYR A 412 -28.85 5.30 9.52
N LYS A 413 -28.08 5.11 10.60
CA LYS A 413 -26.95 4.18 10.65
C LYS A 413 -27.37 2.77 10.24
N VAL A 414 -28.41 2.23 10.87
CA VAL A 414 -28.93 0.88 10.55
C VAL A 414 -29.34 0.81 9.08
N THR A 415 -30.05 1.81 8.56
CA THR A 415 -30.51 1.82 7.16
C THR A 415 -29.33 1.88 6.17
N LEU A 416 -28.27 2.62 6.49
CA LEU A 416 -27.03 2.63 5.69
C LEU A 416 -26.31 1.27 5.74
N MET A 417 -26.29 0.60 6.91
CA MET A 417 -25.71 -0.74 7.04
C MET A 417 -26.52 -1.78 6.25
N ASP A 418 -27.85 -1.76 6.35
CA ASP A 418 -28.75 -2.61 5.55
C ASP A 418 -28.49 -2.40 4.04
N THR A 419 -28.26 -1.14 3.63
CA THR A 419 -27.92 -0.81 2.24
C THR A 419 -26.55 -1.38 1.84
N ALA A 420 -25.55 -1.32 2.72
CA ALA A 420 -24.25 -1.95 2.49
C ALA A 420 -24.40 -3.47 2.33
N GLU A 421 -25.21 -4.13 3.17
CA GLU A 421 -25.49 -5.57 3.06
C GLU A 421 -26.22 -5.93 1.76
N ALA A 422 -27.22 -5.13 1.36
CA ALA A 422 -27.88 -5.31 0.07
C ALA A 422 -26.90 -5.17 -1.10
N LEU A 423 -25.98 -4.20 -1.05
CA LEU A 423 -24.90 -4.07 -2.04
C LEU A 423 -23.95 -5.28 -2.02
N GLN A 424 -23.61 -5.81 -0.84
CA GLN A 424 -22.80 -7.02 -0.74
C GLN A 424 -23.48 -8.22 -1.41
N SER A 425 -24.78 -8.40 -1.21
CA SER A 425 -25.54 -9.48 -1.87
C SER A 425 -25.50 -9.44 -3.40
N TYR A 426 -25.24 -8.25 -3.98
CA TYR A 426 -25.06 -8.07 -5.42
C TYR A 426 -23.61 -8.28 -5.87
N TYR A 427 -22.63 -7.79 -5.11
CA TYR A 427 -21.22 -7.78 -5.52
C TYR A 427 -20.41 -9.00 -5.10
N VAL A 428 -20.70 -9.63 -3.96
CA VAL A 428 -19.97 -10.82 -3.48
C VAL A 428 -20.09 -12.00 -4.45
N PRO A 429 -21.29 -12.36 -4.97
CA PRO A 429 -21.39 -13.44 -5.95
C PRO A 429 -20.62 -13.16 -7.25
N LYS A 430 -20.54 -11.89 -7.66
CA LYS A 430 -19.79 -11.47 -8.86
C LYS A 430 -18.29 -11.58 -8.65
N ASP A 431 -17.79 -11.15 -7.49
CA ASP A 431 -16.38 -11.31 -7.15
C ASP A 431 -16.01 -12.78 -6.99
N TYR A 432 -16.89 -13.59 -6.40
CA TYR A 432 -16.72 -15.05 -6.31
C TYR A 432 -16.60 -15.69 -7.70
N GLN A 433 -17.55 -15.41 -8.60
CA GLN A 433 -17.49 -15.94 -9.97
C GLN A 433 -16.22 -15.50 -10.69
N ARG A 434 -15.83 -14.23 -10.58
CA ARG A 434 -14.58 -13.71 -11.15
C ARG A 434 -13.36 -14.46 -10.60
N SER A 435 -13.33 -14.77 -9.30
CA SER A 435 -12.24 -15.52 -8.68
C SER A 435 -12.14 -16.96 -9.22
N LEU A 436 -13.28 -17.60 -9.50
CA LEU A 436 -13.31 -18.91 -10.15
C LEU A 436 -12.81 -18.85 -11.60
N ASP A 437 -13.24 -17.84 -12.35
CA ASP A 437 -12.83 -17.64 -13.75
C ASP A 437 -11.31 -17.39 -13.82
N ILE A 438 -10.79 -16.51 -12.97
CA ILE A 438 -9.34 -16.28 -12.83
C ILE A 438 -8.61 -17.59 -12.53
N SER A 439 -9.06 -18.33 -11.51
CA SER A 439 -8.40 -19.57 -11.08
C SER A 439 -8.38 -20.62 -12.20
N LYS A 440 -9.50 -20.76 -12.92
CA LYS A 440 -9.65 -21.69 -14.03
C LYS A 440 -8.70 -21.35 -15.17
N GLU A 441 -8.63 -20.09 -15.56
CA GLU A 441 -7.79 -19.69 -16.68
C GLU A 441 -6.29 -19.72 -16.31
N LEU A 442 -5.91 -19.32 -15.10
CA LEU A 442 -4.53 -19.44 -14.61
C LEU A 442 -4.06 -20.90 -14.51
N THR A 443 -4.96 -21.83 -14.16
CA THR A 443 -4.66 -23.27 -14.14
C THR A 443 -4.27 -23.77 -15.53
N ARG A 444 -4.81 -23.20 -16.61
CA ARG A 444 -4.46 -23.58 -17.99
C ARG A 444 -3.07 -23.06 -18.39
N VAL A 445 -2.67 -21.90 -17.88
CA VAL A 445 -1.38 -21.28 -18.20
C VAL A 445 -0.24 -22.03 -17.52
N LYS A 446 -0.31 -22.20 -16.19
CA LYS A 446 0.76 -22.88 -15.42
C LYS A 446 0.15 -23.60 -14.21
N PRO A 447 -0.28 -24.87 -14.34
CA PRO A 447 -1.01 -25.59 -13.30
C PRO A 447 -0.35 -25.57 -11.91
N HIS A 448 0.99 -25.63 -11.86
CA HIS A 448 1.77 -25.63 -10.61
C HIS A 448 1.65 -24.34 -9.77
N LEU A 449 1.24 -23.21 -10.36
CA LEU A 449 0.96 -21.99 -9.60
C LEU A 449 -0.38 -22.08 -8.84
N MET A 450 -1.28 -22.94 -9.32
CA MET A 450 -2.63 -23.11 -8.81
C MET A 450 -2.79 -24.33 -7.90
N THR A 451 -1.68 -24.99 -7.51
CA THR A 451 -1.66 -26.03 -6.47
C THR A 451 -1.72 -25.44 -5.05
N THR A 452 -2.28 -24.25 -4.92
CA THR A 452 -2.41 -23.49 -3.68
C THR A 452 -3.86 -23.52 -3.21
N ASP A 453 -4.11 -23.19 -1.95
CA ASP A 453 -5.48 -23.28 -1.40
C ASP A 453 -6.35 -22.12 -1.90
N ASN A 454 -5.72 -21.00 -2.31
CA ASN A 454 -6.41 -19.80 -2.72
C ASN A 454 -5.55 -18.90 -3.65
N LEU A 455 -6.20 -17.91 -4.26
CA LEU A 455 -5.60 -16.95 -5.18
C LEU A 455 -4.55 -16.05 -4.54
N SER A 456 -4.63 -15.74 -3.23
CA SER A 456 -3.60 -14.93 -2.59
C SER A 456 -2.29 -15.69 -2.47
N GLN A 457 -2.37 -16.97 -2.08
CA GLN A 457 -1.23 -17.87 -2.09
C GLN A 457 -0.69 -18.08 -3.51
N ALA A 458 -1.54 -18.27 -4.52
CA ALA A 458 -1.11 -18.34 -5.92
C ALA A 458 -0.36 -17.06 -6.36
N ALA A 459 -0.87 -15.88 -6.01
CA ALA A 459 -0.23 -14.61 -6.33
C ALA A 459 1.16 -14.47 -5.70
N ILE A 460 1.29 -14.82 -4.42
CA ILE A 460 2.57 -14.85 -3.71
C ILE A 460 3.51 -15.87 -4.36
N ARG A 461 3.01 -17.07 -4.66
CA ARG A 461 3.76 -18.15 -5.30
C ARG A 461 4.35 -17.72 -6.64
N THR A 462 3.58 -17.02 -7.48
CA THR A 462 4.06 -16.50 -8.77
C THR A 462 5.25 -15.56 -8.61
N MET A 463 5.21 -14.66 -7.63
CA MET A 463 6.35 -13.78 -7.35
C MET A 463 7.54 -14.57 -6.80
N ARG A 464 7.32 -15.52 -5.88
CA ARG A 464 8.38 -16.40 -5.34
C ARG A 464 9.06 -17.22 -6.44
N ALA A 465 8.27 -17.69 -7.40
CA ALA A 465 8.69 -18.43 -8.59
C ALA A 465 9.48 -17.57 -9.59
N THR A 466 9.51 -16.24 -9.43
CA THR A 466 10.30 -15.34 -10.27
C THR A 466 11.69 -15.16 -9.64
N PRO A 467 12.76 -15.72 -10.22
CA PRO A 467 14.07 -15.81 -9.56
C PRO A 467 14.62 -14.45 -9.08
N GLU A 468 14.45 -13.41 -9.90
CA GLU A 468 14.94 -12.05 -9.69
C GLU A 468 14.20 -11.29 -8.58
N VAL A 469 13.02 -11.75 -8.17
CA VAL A 469 12.28 -11.16 -7.04
C VAL A 469 12.82 -11.73 -5.72
N HIS A 470 13.31 -10.84 -4.85
CA HIS A 470 13.91 -11.24 -3.58
C HIS A 470 12.87 -11.36 -2.47
N SER A 471 11.93 -10.41 -2.41
CA SER A 471 10.83 -10.47 -1.45
C SER A 471 9.56 -9.80 -1.94
N VAL A 472 8.43 -10.35 -1.53
CA VAL A 472 7.08 -9.88 -1.86
C VAL A 472 6.51 -9.16 -0.65
N LEU A 473 6.06 -7.92 -0.80
CA LEU A 473 5.44 -7.19 0.29
C LEU A 473 3.96 -7.49 0.40
N VAL A 474 3.57 -8.02 1.55
CA VAL A 474 2.18 -8.34 1.86
C VAL A 474 1.75 -7.57 3.10
N GLY A 475 0.64 -6.84 2.98
CA GLY A 475 -0.03 -6.16 4.09
C GLY A 475 -0.81 -7.13 4.97
N MET A 476 -0.11 -8.07 5.62
CA MET A 476 -0.67 -9.15 6.45
C MET A 476 -1.12 -8.64 7.83
N ARG A 477 -2.04 -7.68 7.81
CA ARG A 477 -2.52 -6.87 8.95
C ARG A 477 -3.35 -7.62 10.01
N ARG A 478 -3.47 -8.94 9.92
CA ARG A 478 -4.24 -9.80 10.83
C ARG A 478 -3.50 -11.11 10.99
N GLU A 479 -3.56 -11.75 12.16
CA GLU A 479 -2.84 -13.00 12.41
C GLU A 479 -3.19 -14.12 11.40
N HIS A 480 -4.46 -14.23 11.01
CA HIS A 480 -4.88 -15.23 10.01
C HIS A 480 -4.38 -14.90 8.59
N TYR A 481 -4.04 -13.64 8.28
CA TYR A 481 -3.33 -13.30 7.04
C TYR A 481 -1.87 -13.73 7.12
N VAL A 482 -1.25 -13.63 8.29
CA VAL A 482 0.10 -14.17 8.53
C VAL A 482 0.10 -15.69 8.34
N ASP A 483 -0.91 -16.39 8.88
CA ASP A 483 -1.08 -17.83 8.68
C ASP A 483 -1.20 -18.20 7.19
N ASP A 484 -2.07 -17.51 6.45
CA ASP A 484 -2.26 -17.75 5.01
C ASP A 484 -0.95 -17.61 4.20
N VAL A 485 -0.17 -16.57 4.51
CA VAL A 485 1.14 -16.34 3.90
C VAL A 485 2.13 -17.46 4.28
N LEU A 486 2.20 -17.82 5.56
CA LEU A 486 3.13 -18.86 6.04
C LEU A 486 2.80 -20.23 5.45
N MET A 487 1.52 -20.55 5.23
CA MET A 487 1.11 -21.78 4.55
C MET A 487 1.73 -21.87 3.15
N GLU A 488 1.71 -20.77 2.38
CA GLU A 488 2.37 -20.75 1.07
C GLU A 488 3.89 -20.81 1.20
N LEU A 489 4.50 -20.04 2.09
CA LEU A 489 5.96 -20.02 2.25
C LEU A 489 6.54 -21.39 2.61
N LYS A 490 5.79 -22.21 3.35
CA LYS A 490 6.15 -23.59 3.72
C LYS A 490 6.08 -24.58 2.55
N ARG A 491 5.43 -24.22 1.44
CA ARG A 491 5.38 -25.08 0.24
C ARG A 491 6.69 -25.03 -0.54
N PRO A 492 7.16 -26.18 -1.07
CA PRO A 492 8.29 -26.20 -1.98
C PRO A 492 7.98 -25.44 -3.27
N LEU A 493 9.01 -24.91 -3.90
CA LEU A 493 8.94 -24.14 -5.13
C LEU A 493 9.54 -24.97 -6.28
N ASP A 494 8.73 -25.87 -6.84
CA ASP A 494 9.20 -26.86 -7.81
C ASP A 494 9.33 -26.31 -9.24
N THR A 495 8.80 -25.10 -9.48
CA THR A 495 8.78 -24.46 -10.80
C THR A 495 9.15 -22.99 -10.69
N ILE A 496 9.97 -22.54 -11.64
CA ILE A 496 10.28 -21.12 -11.84
C ILE A 496 9.45 -20.55 -12.99
N MET A 497 9.19 -19.24 -12.92
CA MET A 497 8.55 -18.46 -13.97
C MET A 497 9.57 -18.06 -15.04
N GLN A 498 9.20 -18.25 -16.30
CA GLN A 498 9.89 -17.74 -17.48
C GLN A 498 9.13 -16.55 -18.08
N GLU A 499 9.76 -15.84 -19.01
CA GLU A 499 9.15 -14.69 -19.69
C GLU A 499 7.87 -15.09 -20.44
N GLU A 500 7.83 -16.28 -21.05
CA GLU A 500 6.66 -16.79 -21.77
C GLU A 500 5.46 -17.06 -20.84
N ASP A 501 5.74 -17.54 -19.61
CA ASP A 501 4.68 -17.75 -18.61
C ASP A 501 4.05 -16.40 -18.22
N TRP A 502 4.88 -15.36 -18.07
CA TRP A 502 4.44 -14.00 -17.77
C TRP A 502 3.60 -13.40 -18.91
N HIS A 503 4.00 -13.63 -20.17
CA HIS A 503 3.20 -13.23 -21.33
C HIS A 503 1.82 -13.90 -21.33
N ALA A 504 1.78 -15.23 -21.22
CA ALA A 504 0.53 -15.98 -21.23
C ALA A 504 -0.40 -15.56 -20.07
N MET A 505 0.15 -15.47 -18.86
CA MET A 505 -0.61 -15.09 -17.66
C MET A 505 -1.18 -13.67 -17.74
N SER A 506 -0.36 -12.69 -18.15
CA SER A 506 -0.80 -11.29 -18.26
C SER A 506 -1.89 -11.14 -19.32
N GLN A 507 -1.76 -11.82 -20.47
CA GLN A 507 -2.77 -11.81 -21.51
C GLN A 507 -4.09 -12.42 -21.01
N THR A 508 -4.02 -13.59 -20.39
CA THR A 508 -5.20 -14.26 -19.83
C THR A 508 -5.92 -13.38 -18.80
N LEU A 509 -5.21 -12.75 -17.87
CA LEU A 509 -5.85 -11.89 -16.89
C LEU A 509 -6.42 -10.60 -17.50
N LYS A 510 -5.82 -10.06 -18.55
CA LYS A 510 -6.39 -8.93 -19.31
C LYS A 510 -7.72 -9.29 -19.97
N GLU A 511 -7.91 -10.54 -20.39
CA GLU A 511 -9.18 -11.03 -20.96
C GLU A 511 -10.26 -11.28 -19.89
N VAL A 512 -9.87 -11.73 -18.69
CA VAL A 512 -10.82 -12.05 -17.60
C VAL A 512 -11.21 -10.81 -16.77
N ILE A 513 -10.26 -9.89 -16.55
CA ILE A 513 -10.45 -8.72 -15.68
C ILE A 513 -10.75 -7.45 -16.48
N GLY A 514 -10.11 -7.28 -17.65
CA GLY A 514 -10.16 -6.07 -18.45
C GLY A 514 -11.48 -5.91 -19.20
#